data_AF-A0A448YHA7-F1
#
_entry.id   AF-A0A448YHA7-F1
#
_cell.length_a   1.000
_cell.length_b   1.000
_cell.length_c   1.000
_cell.angle_alpha   90.00
_cell.angle_beta   90.00
_cell.angle_gamma   90.00
#
_symmetry.space_group_name_H-M   'P 1'
#
loop_
_entity.id
_entity.type
_entity.pdbx_description
1 polymer ?
#
loop_
_entity_poly.entity_id
_entity_poly.type
_entity_poly.pdbx_seq_one_letter_code
_entity_poly.pdbx_strand_id
1 'polypeptide(L)'
;MAIKKRGTLRAKARKRAGFESSATTKAIASKERLLDKLVKEKVSRAEKVPSLDANQSGISKSSIRRRKRKLREQLSAKLSDLETALIDTTKVQERVEEEHEDEAVSRKKLDHRPNPHSARGAMALAKKEGERFKAVLKETEFRENPFASLKEAILRNNSL
;
A
#
# COMPACT_ATOMS: atom_id res chain seq x y z
N MET A 1 -39.54 -51.44 37.69
CA MET A 1 -39.70 -50.69 36.42
C MET A 1 -38.90 -51.36 35.33
N ALA A 2 -39.53 -51.76 34.22
CA ALA A 2 -38.84 -52.20 33.00
C ALA A 2 -39.75 -52.00 31.79
N ILE A 3 -39.54 -50.91 31.03
CA ILE A 3 -40.31 -50.62 29.82
C ILE A 3 -39.50 -51.15 28.62
N LYS A 4 -39.90 -52.30 28.08
CA LYS A 4 -39.34 -52.86 26.84
C LYS A 4 -39.85 -52.05 25.64
N LYS A 5 -38.98 -51.23 25.02
CA LYS A 5 -39.33 -50.45 23.82
C LYS A 5 -39.41 -51.37 22.60
N ARG A 6 -40.60 -51.46 22.00
CA ARG A 6 -40.88 -52.17 20.73
C ARG A 6 -40.12 -51.47 19.58
N GLY A 7 -39.32 -52.25 18.83
CA GLY A 7 -38.52 -51.75 17.71
C GLY A 7 -39.38 -51.25 16.55
N THR A 8 -39.06 -50.06 16.04
CA THR A 8 -39.75 -49.48 14.88
C THR A 8 -39.13 -50.02 13.58
N LEU A 9 -39.97 -50.62 12.73
CA LEU A 9 -39.69 -51.06 11.35
C LEU A 9 -39.42 -49.90 10.37
N ARG A 10 -38.72 -48.84 10.79
CA ARG A 10 -38.50 -47.60 10.02
C ARG A 10 -37.04 -47.38 9.62
N ALA A 11 -36.21 -48.43 9.63
CA ALA A 11 -34.79 -48.31 9.25
C ALA A 11 -34.52 -48.65 7.76
N LYS A 12 -35.46 -49.24 7.03
CA LYS A 12 -35.20 -49.75 5.66
C LYS A 12 -35.69 -48.85 4.50
N ALA A 13 -36.43 -47.78 4.77
CA ALA A 13 -36.98 -46.92 3.70
C ALA A 13 -36.05 -45.79 3.22
N ARG A 14 -34.91 -45.52 3.88
CA ARG A 14 -34.06 -44.35 3.56
C ARG A 14 -32.94 -44.60 2.54
N LYS A 15 -32.74 -45.83 2.07
CA LYS A 15 -31.58 -46.18 1.23
C LYS A 15 -31.81 -46.10 -0.29
N ARG A 16 -32.96 -45.61 -0.76
CA ARG A 16 -33.26 -45.50 -2.21
C ARG A 16 -33.48 -44.09 -2.75
N ALA A 17 -33.36 -43.04 -1.94
CA ALA A 17 -33.59 -41.65 -2.37
C ALA A 17 -32.31 -40.78 -2.42
N GLY A 18 -31.12 -41.38 -2.43
CA GLY A 18 -29.85 -40.64 -2.30
C GLY A 18 -28.78 -40.93 -3.35
N PHE A 19 -29.12 -41.60 -4.46
CA PHE A 19 -28.12 -42.01 -5.46
C PHE A 19 -27.82 -40.94 -6.51
N GLU A 20 -28.80 -40.09 -6.87
CA GLU A 20 -28.64 -39.13 -7.98
C GLU A 20 -27.92 -37.83 -7.60
N SER A 21 -27.91 -37.44 -6.33
CA SER A 21 -27.23 -36.21 -5.87
C SER A 21 -25.73 -36.39 -5.60
N SER A 22 -25.23 -37.62 -5.54
CA SER A 22 -23.82 -37.89 -5.20
C SER A 22 -22.86 -37.69 -6.38
N ALA A 23 -23.34 -37.86 -7.62
CA ALA A 23 -22.53 -37.67 -8.83
C ALA A 23 -22.37 -36.19 -9.17
N THR A 24 -23.45 -35.40 -9.02
CA THR A 24 -23.43 -33.95 -9.25
C THR A 24 -22.59 -33.23 -8.20
N THR A 25 -22.73 -33.57 -6.91
CA THR A 25 -21.92 -32.98 -5.84
C THR A 25 -20.43 -33.31 -5.96
N LYS A 26 -20.06 -34.52 -6.38
CA LYS A 26 -18.66 -34.88 -6.66
C LYS A 26 -18.08 -34.14 -7.87
N ALA A 27 -18.87 -33.93 -8.92
CA ALA A 27 -18.46 -33.17 -10.10
C ALA A 27 -18.33 -31.66 -9.82
N ILE A 28 -19.18 -31.11 -8.95
CA ILE A 28 -19.09 -29.72 -8.49
C ILE A 28 -17.83 -29.55 -7.63
N ALA A 29 -17.57 -30.46 -6.69
CA ALA A 29 -16.37 -30.42 -5.84
C ALA A 29 -15.06 -30.59 -6.63
N SER A 30 -15.04 -31.38 -7.71
CA SER A 30 -13.85 -31.50 -8.57
C SER A 30 -13.62 -30.25 -9.43
N LYS A 31 -14.69 -29.62 -9.92
CA LYS A 31 -14.63 -28.32 -10.62
C LYS A 31 -14.15 -27.20 -9.70
N GLU A 32 -14.66 -27.11 -8.47
CA GLU A 32 -14.22 -26.13 -7.47
C GLU A 32 -12.73 -26.29 -7.13
N ARG A 33 -12.26 -27.52 -6.94
CA ARG A 33 -10.83 -27.79 -6.71
C ARG A 33 -9.93 -27.41 -7.89
N LEU A 34 -10.43 -27.51 -9.12
CA LEU A 34 -9.70 -27.07 -10.31
C LEU A 34 -9.66 -25.54 -10.42
N LEU A 35 -10.77 -24.87 -10.08
CA LEU A 35 -10.82 -23.41 -10.01
C LEU A 35 -9.88 -22.88 -8.92
N ASP A 36 -9.86 -23.49 -7.74
CA ASP A 36 -8.94 -23.13 -6.66
C ASP A 36 -7.47 -23.32 -7.05
N LYS A 37 -7.15 -24.38 -7.80
CA LYS A 37 -5.80 -24.61 -8.33
C LYS A 37 -5.40 -23.53 -9.33
N LEU A 38 -6.29 -23.15 -10.25
CA LEU A 38 -6.05 -22.08 -11.22
C LEU A 38 -5.92 -20.71 -10.56
N VAL A 39 -6.73 -20.42 -9.54
CA VAL A 39 -6.63 -19.18 -8.76
C VAL A 39 -5.31 -19.16 -7.99
N LYS A 40 -4.92 -20.24 -7.32
CA LYS A 40 -3.62 -20.34 -6.63
C LYS A 40 -2.43 -20.21 -7.58
N GLU A 41 -2.49 -20.78 -8.78
CA GLU A 41 -1.43 -20.63 -9.78
C GLU A 41 -1.32 -19.18 -10.28
N LYS A 42 -2.44 -18.50 -10.51
CA LYS A 42 -2.46 -17.08 -10.90
C LYS A 42 -1.99 -16.15 -9.79
N VAL A 43 -2.41 -16.39 -8.54
CA VAL A 43 -2.01 -15.59 -7.37
C VAL A 43 -0.53 -15.78 -7.06
N SER A 44 -0.03 -17.03 -7.05
CA SER A 44 1.40 -17.30 -6.84
C SER A 44 2.29 -16.75 -7.97
N ARG A 45 1.78 -16.64 -9.21
CA ARG A 45 2.49 -15.97 -10.31
C ARG A 45 2.52 -14.46 -10.16
N ALA A 46 1.51 -13.85 -9.54
CA ALA A 46 1.46 -12.42 -9.24
C ALA A 46 2.35 -12.04 -8.03
N GLU A 47 2.41 -12.88 -7.01
CA GLU A 47 3.22 -12.63 -5.79
C GLU A 47 4.72 -12.88 -6.00
N LYS A 48 5.11 -13.69 -6.99
CA LYS A 48 6.52 -14.04 -7.26
C LYS A 48 7.19 -13.11 -8.29
N VAL A 49 6.62 -11.92 -8.50
CA VAL A 49 7.29 -10.85 -9.25
C VAL A 49 8.03 -9.98 -8.22
N PRO A 50 9.36 -10.13 -8.04
CA PRO A 50 10.10 -9.17 -7.24
C PRO A 50 9.87 -7.81 -7.90
N SER A 51 9.42 -6.83 -7.11
CA SER A 51 9.17 -5.44 -7.48
C SER A 51 9.99 -5.01 -8.69
N LEU A 52 9.42 -5.15 -9.88
CA LEU A 52 10.00 -4.58 -11.08
C LEU A 52 9.74 -3.09 -10.95
N ASP A 53 10.80 -2.29 -10.90
CA ASP A 53 10.71 -0.83 -11.01
C ASP A 53 9.68 -0.49 -12.10
N ALA A 54 8.77 0.44 -11.86
CA ALA A 54 7.71 0.80 -12.82
C ALA A 54 8.26 1.12 -14.23
N ASN A 55 9.54 1.51 -14.30
CA ASN A 55 10.32 1.77 -15.52
C ASN A 55 10.86 0.52 -16.24
N GLN A 56 10.57 -0.70 -15.77
CA GLN A 56 11.01 -1.97 -16.35
C GLN A 56 9.85 -2.87 -16.81
N SER A 57 8.60 -2.40 -16.72
CA SER A 57 7.45 -3.10 -17.27
C SER A 57 7.61 -3.25 -18.79
N GLY A 58 7.60 -4.49 -19.29
CA GLY A 58 7.75 -4.81 -20.72
C GLY A 58 9.16 -5.15 -21.20
N ILE A 59 10.19 -5.06 -20.35
CA ILE A 59 11.57 -5.40 -20.73
C ILE A 59 11.87 -6.88 -20.40
N SER A 60 12.44 -7.62 -21.35
CA SER A 60 12.82 -9.02 -21.12
C SER A 60 13.95 -9.14 -20.09
N LYS A 61 13.98 -10.27 -19.35
CA LYS A 61 15.01 -10.56 -18.33
C LYS A 61 16.44 -10.43 -18.88
N SER A 62 16.68 -10.88 -20.11
CA SER A 62 18.00 -10.79 -20.76
C SER A 62 18.40 -9.36 -21.04
N SER A 63 17.46 -8.50 -21.43
CA SER A 63 17.72 -7.08 -21.68
C SER A 63 18.08 -6.33 -20.39
N ILE A 64 17.42 -6.65 -19.27
CA ILE A 64 17.79 -6.13 -17.93
C ILE A 64 19.22 -6.56 -17.55
N ARG A 65 19.57 -7.84 -17.74
CA ARG A 65 20.93 -8.33 -17.45
C ARG A 65 22.00 -7.64 -18.30
N ARG A 66 21.72 -7.44 -19.61
CA ARG A 66 22.62 -6.73 -20.52
C ARG A 66 22.82 -5.26 -20.10
N ARG A 67 21.74 -4.55 -19.76
CA ARG A 67 21.80 -3.16 -19.26
C ARG A 67 22.62 -3.06 -17.97
N LYS A 68 22.38 -3.96 -17.01
CA LYS A 68 23.14 -4.01 -15.75
C LYS A 68 24.63 -4.29 -15.99
N ARG A 69 24.97 -5.20 -16.92
CA ARG A 69 26.37 -5.47 -17.27
C ARG A 69 27.04 -4.23 -17.87
N LYS A 70 26.42 -3.57 -18.85
CA LYS A 70 26.96 -2.34 -19.45
C LYS A 70 27.15 -1.22 -18.41
N LEU A 71 26.18 -1.02 -17.53
CA LEU A 71 26.30 -0.04 -16.45
C LEU A 71 27.44 -0.39 -15.49
N ARG A 72 27.64 -1.69 -15.17
CA ARG A 72 28.79 -2.13 -14.38
C ARG A 72 30.10 -1.89 -15.11
N GLU A 73 30.20 -2.18 -16.40
CA GLU A 73 31.39 -1.93 -17.21
C GLU A 73 31.72 -0.43 -17.34
N GLN A 74 30.69 0.42 -17.34
CA GLN A 74 30.85 1.88 -17.31
C GLN A 74 31.28 2.38 -15.92
N LEU A 75 30.75 1.79 -14.84
CA LEU A 75 31.06 2.18 -13.46
C LEU A 75 32.30 1.50 -12.88
N SER A 76 32.80 0.42 -13.47
CA SER A 76 33.94 -0.35 -12.95
C SER A 76 35.29 0.34 -13.16
N ALA A 77 35.28 1.66 -13.33
CA ALA A 77 36.43 2.56 -13.38
C ALA A 77 37.52 2.14 -14.38
N LYS A 78 37.59 2.87 -15.49
CA LYS A 78 38.87 3.04 -16.17
C LYS A 78 39.69 3.93 -15.24
N LEU A 79 40.83 3.46 -14.73
CA LEU A 79 41.68 4.23 -13.80
C LEU A 79 42.00 5.63 -14.35
N SER A 80 42.11 5.76 -15.67
CA SER A 80 42.28 7.03 -16.38
C SER A 80 41.16 8.06 -16.12
N ASP A 81 39.91 7.60 -15.94
CA ASP A 81 38.75 8.47 -15.71
C ASP A 81 38.72 9.01 -14.27
N LEU A 82 39.29 8.25 -13.32
CA LEU A 82 39.46 8.69 -11.94
C LEU A 82 40.56 9.76 -11.82
N GLU A 83 41.65 9.62 -12.58
CA GLU A 83 42.72 10.63 -12.65
C GLU A 83 42.20 11.94 -13.25
N THR A 84 41.43 11.88 -14.33
CA THR A 84 40.81 13.07 -14.93
C THR A 84 39.78 13.70 -14.01
N ALA A 85 38.91 12.89 -13.37
CA ALA A 85 37.94 13.41 -12.42
C ALA A 85 38.59 14.10 -11.21
N LEU A 86 39.70 13.56 -10.69
CA LEU A 86 40.42 14.15 -9.55
C LEU A 86 41.11 15.47 -9.94
N ILE A 87 41.68 15.55 -11.14
CA ILE A 87 42.27 16.79 -11.69
C ILE A 87 41.17 17.84 -11.92
N ASP A 88 39.98 17.43 -12.37
CA ASP A 88 38.88 18.35 -12.59
C ASP A 88 38.25 18.82 -11.27
N THR A 89 38.11 17.95 -10.26
CA THR A 89 37.59 18.38 -8.96
C THR A 89 38.53 19.32 -8.21
N THR A 90 39.85 19.11 -8.33
CA THR A 90 40.86 20.01 -7.72
C THR A 90 40.85 21.40 -8.36
N LYS A 91 40.77 21.47 -9.70
CA LYS A 91 40.60 22.74 -10.43
C LYS A 91 39.27 23.45 -10.13
N VAL A 92 38.21 22.69 -9.85
CA VAL A 92 36.91 23.25 -9.46
C VAL A 92 36.94 23.76 -8.03
N GLN A 93 37.59 23.06 -7.09
CA GLN A 93 37.74 23.53 -5.71
C GLN A 93 38.52 24.85 -5.63
N GLU A 94 39.61 25.00 -6.40
CA GLU A 94 40.36 26.25 -6.46
C GLU A 94 39.54 27.44 -6.99
N ARG A 95 38.53 27.20 -7.84
CA ARG A 95 37.62 28.26 -8.34
C ARG A 95 36.44 28.55 -7.41
N VAL A 96 36.07 27.59 -6.57
CA VAL A 96 34.92 27.69 -5.66
C VAL A 96 35.31 28.40 -4.35
N GLU A 97 36.57 28.36 -3.97
CA GLU A 97 37.08 29.06 -2.78
C GLU A 97 37.21 30.59 -2.99
N GLU A 98 37.29 31.08 -4.23
CA GLU A 98 37.36 32.53 -4.52
C GLU A 98 35.99 33.21 -4.69
N GLU A 99 34.88 32.48 -4.88
CA GLU A 99 33.55 33.05 -5.16
C GLU A 99 32.45 32.76 -4.10
N HIS A 100 32.82 32.29 -2.91
CA HIS A 100 31.86 31.97 -1.84
C HIS A 100 32.05 32.76 -0.54
N GLU A 101 32.34 34.06 -0.67
CA GLU A 101 31.97 35.01 0.38
C GLU A 101 30.53 35.51 0.14
N ASP A 102 29.65 35.14 1.08
CA ASP A 102 28.41 35.83 1.45
C ASP A 102 27.24 35.94 0.45
N GLU A 103 26.62 34.82 0.08
CA GLU A 103 25.16 34.82 -0.15
C GLU A 103 24.48 33.60 0.51
N ALA A 104 24.05 33.78 1.76
CA ALA A 104 23.19 32.83 2.47
C ALA A 104 21.81 32.77 1.79
N VAL A 105 21.66 31.91 0.79
CA VAL A 105 20.37 31.62 0.14
C VAL A 105 19.41 31.08 1.20
N SER A 106 18.50 31.94 1.68
CA SER A 106 17.51 31.56 2.69
C SER A 106 16.63 30.44 2.14
N ARG A 107 16.78 29.23 2.66
CA ARG A 107 15.94 28.10 2.24
C ARG A 107 14.49 28.39 2.63
N LYS A 108 13.58 28.37 1.65
CA LYS A 108 12.14 28.51 1.91
C LYS A 108 11.70 27.42 2.89
N LYS A 109 11.08 27.83 4.00
CA LYS A 109 10.54 26.87 4.98
C LYS A 109 9.49 26.01 4.30
N LEU A 110 9.64 24.69 4.43
CA LEU A 110 8.68 23.73 3.92
C LEU A 110 7.42 23.76 4.78
N ASP A 111 6.26 23.63 4.16
CA ASP A 111 5.02 23.46 4.90
C ASP A 111 4.96 22.04 5.48
N HIS A 112 4.93 21.94 6.80
CA HIS A 112 4.92 20.67 7.54
C HIS A 112 3.51 20.22 7.90
N ARG A 113 2.48 20.75 7.25
CA ARG A 113 1.10 20.28 7.40
C ARG A 113 0.97 18.83 6.88
N PRO A 114 0.20 17.98 7.59
CA PRO A 114 -0.04 16.61 7.13
C PRO A 114 -0.80 16.61 5.80
N ASN A 115 -0.35 15.80 4.84
CA ASN A 115 -0.99 15.67 3.52
C ASN A 115 -2.23 14.75 3.59
N PRO A 116 -3.45 15.23 3.28
CA PRO A 116 -4.69 14.44 3.36
C PRO A 116 -4.74 13.28 2.35
N HIS A 117 -3.99 13.37 1.25
CA HIS A 117 -3.98 12.30 0.24
C HIS A 117 -3.08 11.12 0.61
N SER A 118 -2.19 11.29 1.60
CA SER A 118 -1.34 10.21 2.10
C SER A 118 -2.04 9.51 3.26
N ALA A 119 -2.04 8.17 3.29
CA ALA A 119 -2.66 7.41 4.38
C ALA A 119 -2.16 7.83 5.78
N ARG A 120 -0.86 8.10 5.91
CA ARG A 120 -0.26 8.55 7.18
C ARG A 120 -0.70 9.97 7.54
N GLY A 121 -0.80 10.86 6.54
CA GLY A 121 -1.27 12.22 6.74
C GLY A 121 -2.76 12.28 7.09
N ALA A 122 -3.59 11.47 6.42
CA ALA A 122 -5.00 11.29 6.75
C ALA A 122 -5.19 10.80 8.19
N MET A 123 -4.42 9.80 8.63
CA MET A 123 -4.46 9.32 10.01
C MET A 123 -4.05 10.42 11.01
N ALA A 124 -3.02 11.21 10.69
CA ALA A 124 -2.58 12.32 11.54
C ALA A 124 -3.62 13.44 11.62
N LEU A 125 -4.32 13.73 10.51
CA LEU A 125 -5.44 14.67 10.48
C LEU A 125 -6.60 14.17 11.34
N ALA A 126 -7.02 12.93 11.16
CA ALA A 126 -8.10 12.33 11.95
C ALA A 126 -7.83 12.38 13.46
N LYS A 127 -6.58 12.16 13.88
CA LYS A 127 -6.18 12.30 15.29
C LYS A 127 -6.36 13.74 15.80
N LYS A 128 -5.84 14.71 15.04
CA LYS A 128 -5.95 16.15 15.38
C LYS A 128 -7.41 16.62 15.39
N GLU A 129 -8.21 16.15 14.44
CA GLU A 129 -9.65 16.43 14.38
C GLU A 129 -10.40 15.81 15.55
N GLY A 130 -10.06 14.58 15.95
CA GLY A 130 -10.63 13.95 17.15
C GLY A 130 -10.31 14.71 18.44
N GLU A 131 -9.11 15.28 18.56
CA GLU A 131 -8.72 16.13 19.69
C GLU A 131 -9.50 17.46 19.68
N ARG A 132 -9.61 18.11 18.53
CA ARG A 132 -10.41 19.34 18.36
C ARG A 132 -11.88 19.10 18.67
N PHE A 133 -12.45 18.01 18.18
CA PHE A 133 -13.84 17.65 18.43
C PHE A 133 -14.11 17.49 19.93
N LYS A 134 -13.22 16.81 20.66
CA LYS A 134 -13.32 16.69 22.13
C LYS A 134 -13.23 18.03 22.84
N ALA A 135 -12.50 19.01 22.29
CA ALA A 135 -12.43 20.36 22.84
C ALA A 135 -13.77 21.10 22.62
N VAL A 136 -14.30 21.06 21.40
CA VAL A 136 -15.61 21.69 21.05
C VAL A 136 -16.74 21.15 21.93
N LEU A 137 -16.76 19.84 22.22
CA LEU A 137 -17.77 19.26 23.11
C LEU A 137 -17.75 19.79 24.56
N LYS A 138 -16.64 20.42 24.99
CA LYS A 138 -16.52 21.02 26.32
C LYS A 138 -16.95 22.49 26.34
N GLU A 139 -17.05 23.15 25.19
CA GLU A 139 -17.45 24.54 25.09
C GLU A 139 -18.92 24.71 25.49
N THR A 140 -19.21 25.72 26.31
CA THR A 140 -20.56 26.02 26.80
C THR A 140 -21.48 26.44 25.65
N GLU A 141 -20.97 27.26 24.73
CA GLU A 141 -21.68 27.73 23.53
C GLU A 141 -22.17 26.56 22.66
N PHE A 142 -21.32 25.56 22.48
CA PHE A 142 -21.67 24.35 21.71
C PHE A 142 -22.70 23.48 22.45
N ARG A 143 -22.62 23.41 23.79
CA ARG A 143 -23.58 22.66 24.61
C ARG A 143 -24.97 23.30 24.64
N GLU A 144 -25.03 24.63 24.64
CA GLU A 144 -26.29 25.36 24.60
C GLU A 144 -26.95 25.28 23.23
N ASN A 145 -26.20 25.55 22.15
CA ASN A 145 -26.73 25.60 20.78
C ASN A 145 -25.77 24.98 19.76
N PRO A 146 -25.74 23.63 19.62
CA PRO A 146 -24.76 22.94 18.79
C PRO A 146 -24.86 23.30 17.31
N PHE A 147 -26.09 23.45 16.78
CA PHE A 147 -26.31 23.77 15.38
C PHE A 147 -25.98 25.22 15.03
N ALA A 148 -26.17 26.17 15.96
CA ALA A 148 -25.81 27.56 15.74
C ALA A 148 -24.28 27.73 15.74
N SER A 149 -23.61 27.16 16.74
CA SER A 149 -22.14 27.12 16.81
C SER A 149 -21.52 26.45 15.58
N LEU A 150 -22.08 25.32 15.13
CA LEU A 150 -21.64 24.66 13.90
C LEU A 150 -21.84 25.53 12.66
N LYS A 151 -22.99 26.20 12.53
CA LYS A 151 -23.27 27.10 11.41
C LYS A 151 -22.25 28.24 11.35
N GLU A 152 -21.94 28.85 12.49
CA GLU A 152 -20.91 29.89 12.59
C GLU A 152 -19.52 29.35 12.24
N ALA A 153 -19.14 28.18 12.74
CA ALA A 153 -17.85 27.56 12.45
C ALA A 153 -17.68 27.27 10.94
N ILE A 154 -18.74 26.78 10.28
CA ILE A 154 -18.74 26.55 8.83
C ILE A 154 -18.60 27.88 8.07
N LEU A 155 -19.34 28.93 8.48
CA LEU A 155 -19.25 30.24 7.85
C LEU A 155 -17.86 30.84 7.99
N ARG A 156 -17.25 30.78 9.19
CA ARG A 156 -15.90 31.28 9.46
C ARG A 156 -14.84 30.56 8.63
N ASN A 157 -14.98 29.24 8.41
CA ASN A 157 -14.04 28.46 7.60
C ASN A 157 -14.18 28.71 6.10
N ASN A 158 -15.38 29.04 5.62
CA ASN A 158 -15.65 29.30 4.20
C ASN A 158 -15.36 30.76 3.79
N SER A 159 -15.23 31.68 4.75
CA SER A 159 -14.93 33.11 4.50
C SER A 159 -13.43 33.43 4.39
N LEU A 160 -12.57 32.42 4.36
CA LEU A 160 -11.11 32.51 4.20
C LEU A 160 -10.71 31.98 2.82
#